data_AF-A0A5C4T4J7-F1
#
_entry.id   AF-A0A5C4T4J7-F1
#
_cell.length_a   1.000
_cell.length_b   1.000
_cell.length_c   1.000
_cell.angle_alpha   90.00
_cell.angle_beta   90.00
_cell.angle_gamma   90.00
#
_symmetry.space_group_name_H-M   'P 1'
#
loop_
_entity.id
_entity.type
_entity.pdbx_description
1 polymer ?
#
loop_
_entity_poly.entity_id
_entity_poly.type
_entity_poly.pdbx_seq_one_letter_code
_entity_poly.pdbx_strand_id
1 'polypeptide(L)'
;MNVLIFLLISTLEWLALVILSFTIFKFQIRWYRGQIIFSAFLLSLLSYRLFEVLKLSELATFLQPPIVFLFFWQIFRVAVFYAGLMAINGYLGYLLINMIVYSIYRLFGIMLLPGTPPMYIAQLISAFAALFIAWLIHKYRVGFTFVPHGERANVKLTGINLRLLLFTIIGYIAISGFNYLYLGDYTVVLVLLTTGTLGILQYWVFRKEYSDDD
;
A
#
# COMPACT_ATOMS: atom_id res chain seq x y z
N MET A 1 6.53 -17.86 -19.16
CA MET A 1 5.64 -16.78 -19.64
C MET A 1 6.46 -15.50 -19.78
N ASN A 2 6.14 -14.61 -20.73
CA ASN A 2 7.01 -13.47 -21.07
C ASN A 2 7.23 -12.57 -19.85
N VAL A 3 8.48 -12.50 -19.38
CA VAL A 3 8.95 -11.63 -18.27
C VAL A 3 8.43 -10.19 -18.41
N LEU A 4 8.28 -9.73 -19.64
CA LEU A 4 7.70 -8.44 -20.00
C LEU A 4 6.27 -8.24 -19.46
N ILE A 5 5.41 -9.25 -19.55
CA ILE A 5 4.01 -9.16 -19.09
C ILE A 5 3.97 -9.05 -17.57
N PHE A 6 4.76 -9.87 -16.86
CA PHE A 6 4.87 -9.80 -15.40
C PHE A 6 5.34 -8.41 -14.96
N LEU A 7 6.40 -7.89 -15.60
CA LEU A 7 6.96 -6.58 -15.26
C LEU A 7 5.97 -5.44 -15.52
N LEU A 8 5.26 -5.47 -16.65
CA LEU A 8 4.27 -4.44 -16.97
C LEU A 8 3.10 -4.43 -15.99
N ILE A 9 2.53 -5.60 -15.67
CA ILE A 9 1.41 -5.72 -14.73
C ILE A 9 1.87 -5.32 -13.33
N SER A 10 3.02 -5.83 -12.89
CA SER A 10 3.58 -5.47 -11.58
C SER A 10 3.88 -3.97 -11.48
N THR A 11 4.42 -3.36 -12.55
CA THR A 11 4.66 -1.91 -12.58
C THR A 11 3.36 -1.13 -12.41
N LEU A 12 2.27 -1.58 -13.03
CA LEU A 12 0.96 -0.96 -12.87
C LEU A 12 0.43 -1.09 -11.43
N GLU A 13 0.60 -2.25 -10.79
CA GLU A 13 0.22 -2.45 -9.39
C GLU A 13 0.98 -1.52 -8.45
N TRP A 14 2.32 -1.46 -8.61
CA TRP A 14 3.16 -0.59 -7.80
C TRP A 14 2.82 0.89 -8.01
N LEU A 15 2.54 1.28 -9.26
CA LEU A 15 2.09 2.62 -9.60
C LEU A 15 0.75 2.93 -8.92
N ALA A 16 -0.21 2.00 -8.98
CA ALA A 16 -1.52 2.16 -8.35
C ALA A 16 -1.40 2.32 -6.83
N LEU A 17 -0.57 1.51 -6.17
CA LEU A 17 -0.30 1.60 -4.74
C LEU A 17 0.32 2.96 -4.37
N VAL A 18 1.35 3.40 -5.09
CA VAL A 18 2.02 4.69 -4.81
C VAL A 18 1.06 5.86 -5.03
N ILE A 19 0.28 5.84 -6.12
CA ILE A 19 -0.73 6.88 -6.38
C ILE A 19 -1.81 6.89 -5.29
N LEU A 20 -2.29 5.72 -4.88
CA LEU A 20 -3.28 5.60 -3.81
C LEU A 20 -2.72 6.19 -2.50
N SER A 21 -1.51 5.80 -2.08
CA SER A 21 -0.80 6.38 -0.93
C SER A 21 -0.76 7.90 -1.01
N PHE A 22 -0.31 8.45 -2.13
CA PHE A 22 -0.14 9.90 -2.27
C PHE A 22 -1.48 10.62 -2.25
N THR A 23 -2.51 10.02 -2.83
CA THR A 23 -3.83 10.65 -2.92
C THR A 23 -4.54 10.69 -1.57
N ILE A 24 -4.39 9.65 -0.73
CA ILE A 24 -4.91 9.62 0.64
C ILE A 24 -4.37 10.81 1.46
N PHE A 25 -3.09 11.15 1.30
CA PHE A 25 -2.42 12.23 2.04
C PHE A 25 -2.25 13.52 1.23
N LYS A 26 -3.04 13.69 0.16
CA LYS A 26 -3.01 14.88 -0.73
C LYS A 26 -1.59 15.32 -1.14
N PHE A 27 -0.67 14.37 -1.26
CA PHE A 27 0.71 14.65 -1.61
C PHE A 27 0.81 15.10 -3.07
N GLN A 28 1.73 16.03 -3.39
CA GLN A 28 1.79 16.67 -4.70
C GLN A 28 2.31 15.74 -5.81
N ILE A 29 1.42 14.98 -6.45
CA ILE A 29 1.77 14.03 -7.52
C ILE A 29 2.37 14.73 -8.77
N ARG A 30 2.00 16.00 -9.03
CA ARG A 30 2.31 16.70 -10.29
C ARG A 30 3.81 16.88 -10.54
N TRP A 31 4.60 17.18 -9.51
CA TRP A 31 6.04 17.42 -9.63
C TRP A 31 6.87 16.14 -9.66
N TYR A 32 6.30 15.04 -9.17
CA TYR A 32 7.02 13.77 -8.98
C TYR A 32 6.61 12.67 -9.96
N ARG A 33 5.86 12.97 -11.03
CA ARG A 33 5.37 11.97 -11.99
C ARG A 33 6.47 11.04 -12.53
N GLY A 34 7.62 11.61 -12.91
CA GLY A 34 8.76 10.83 -13.39
C GLY A 34 9.34 9.91 -12.32
N GLN A 35 9.44 10.40 -11.08
CA GLN A 35 9.92 9.61 -9.94
C GLN A 35 8.96 8.49 -9.54
N ILE A 36 7.64 8.70 -9.65
CA ILE A 36 6.60 7.69 -9.40
C ILE A 36 6.69 6.55 -10.41
N ILE A 37 6.83 6.89 -11.70
CA ILE A 37 6.95 5.85 -12.75
C ILE A 37 8.26 5.07 -12.57
N PHE A 38 9.36 5.78 -12.28
CA PHE A 38 10.65 5.14 -12.04
C PHE A 38 10.64 4.25 -10.79
N SER A 39 10.05 4.72 -9.68
CA SER A 39 9.94 3.92 -8.46
C SER A 39 9.06 2.68 -8.66
N ALA A 40 7.93 2.82 -9.35
CA ALA A 40 7.05 1.71 -9.68
C ALA A 40 7.76 0.65 -10.53
N PHE A 41 8.56 1.10 -11.52
CA PHE A 41 9.37 0.21 -12.34
C PHE A 41 10.44 -0.52 -11.50
N LEU A 42 11.19 0.18 -10.65
CA LEU A 42 12.18 -0.45 -9.77
C LEU A 42 11.56 -1.44 -8.77
N LEU A 43 10.42 -1.08 -8.19
CA LEU A 43 9.65 -1.97 -7.31
C LEU A 43 9.17 -3.22 -8.06
N SER A 44 8.75 -3.08 -9.31
CA SER A 44 8.37 -4.21 -10.16
C SER A 44 9.54 -5.17 -10.40
N LEU A 45 10.73 -4.62 -10.66
CA LEU A 45 11.94 -5.41 -10.90
C LEU A 45 12.38 -6.15 -9.64
N LEU A 46 12.28 -5.48 -8.49
CA LEU A 46 12.58 -6.08 -7.20
C LEU A 46 11.58 -7.18 -6.83
N SER A 47 10.29 -6.94 -7.09
CA SER A 47 9.24 -7.96 -6.91
C SER A 47 9.48 -9.18 -7.81
N TYR A 48 9.86 -8.97 -9.08
CA TYR A 48 10.24 -10.06 -9.98
C TYR A 48 11.42 -10.88 -9.43
N ARG A 49 12.46 -10.22 -8.92
CA ARG A 49 13.61 -10.92 -8.31
C ARG A 49 13.21 -11.73 -7.09
N LEU A 50 12.33 -11.21 -6.23
CA LEU A 50 11.87 -11.90 -5.03
C LEU A 50 10.99 -13.12 -5.33
N PHE A 51 10.03 -12.99 -6.24
CA PHE A 51 9.07 -14.06 -6.54
C PHE A 51 9.60 -15.10 -7.55
N GLU A 52 10.18 -14.66 -8.66
CA GLU A 52 10.54 -15.56 -9.76
C GLU A 52 11.96 -16.13 -9.62
N VAL A 53 12.92 -15.32 -9.16
CA VAL A 53 14.32 -15.75 -9.04
C VAL A 53 14.59 -16.40 -7.69
N LEU A 54 14.19 -15.75 -6.61
CA LEU A 54 14.48 -16.21 -5.25
C LEU A 54 13.42 -17.17 -4.69
N LYS A 55 12.21 -17.20 -5.27
CA LYS A 55 11.07 -18.01 -4.79
C LYS A 55 10.73 -17.79 -3.31
N LEU A 56 11.02 -16.59 -2.81
CA LEU A 56 10.85 -16.22 -1.41
C LEU A 56 9.54 -15.44 -1.21
N SER A 57 8.40 -16.09 -1.50
CA SER A 57 7.07 -15.45 -1.42
C SER A 57 6.72 -14.94 -0.01
N GLU A 58 7.11 -15.67 1.03
CA GLU A 58 6.88 -15.28 2.43
C GLU A 58 7.71 -14.04 2.81
N LEU A 59 9.02 -14.06 2.52
CA LEU A 59 9.88 -12.90 2.79
C LEU A 59 9.55 -11.71 1.89
N ALA A 60 9.00 -11.92 0.70
CA ALA A 60 8.60 -10.82 -0.18
C ALA A 60 7.54 -9.94 0.49
N THR A 61 6.54 -10.55 1.13
CA THR A 61 5.45 -9.81 1.81
C THR A 61 5.95 -9.02 3.01
N PHE A 62 6.98 -9.53 3.70
CA PHE A 62 7.66 -8.85 4.80
C PHE A 62 8.56 -7.70 4.31
N LEU A 63 9.34 -7.91 3.24
CA LEU A 63 10.31 -6.93 2.75
C LEU A 63 9.70 -5.79 1.93
N GLN A 64 8.56 -6.03 1.30
CA GLN A 64 7.91 -5.07 0.40
C GLN A 64 7.49 -3.74 1.08
N PRO A 65 6.83 -3.72 2.25
CA PRO A 65 6.46 -2.46 2.90
C PRO A 65 7.67 -1.61 3.34
N PRO A 66 8.74 -2.17 3.95
CA PRO A 66 9.98 -1.42 4.23
C PRO A 66 10.62 -0.84 2.99
N ILE A 67 10.59 -1.56 1.85
CA ILE A 67 11.15 -1.05 0.60
C ILE A 67 10.35 0.17 0.11
N VAL A 68 9.03 0.10 0.04
CA VAL A 68 8.21 1.26 -0.34
C VAL A 68 8.39 2.43 0.63
N PHE A 69 8.53 2.15 1.92
CA PHE A 69 8.91 3.15 2.91
C PHE A 69 10.23 3.84 2.55
N LEU A 70 11.27 3.09 2.17
CA LEU A 70 12.54 3.66 1.72
C LEU A 70 12.38 4.51 0.47
N PHE A 71 11.53 4.11 -0.48
CA PHE A 71 11.20 4.93 -1.66
C PHE A 71 10.56 6.27 -1.25
N PHE A 72 9.57 6.25 -0.34
CA PHE A 72 8.91 7.47 0.15
C PHE A 72 9.89 8.38 0.90
N TRP A 73 10.77 7.80 1.71
CA TRP A 73 11.76 8.56 2.46
C TRP A 73 12.87 9.15 1.56
N GLN A 74 13.51 8.32 0.72
CA GLN A 74 14.72 8.70 -0.03
C GLN A 74 14.42 9.39 -1.37
N ILE A 75 13.45 8.88 -2.12
CA ILE A 75 13.16 9.41 -3.46
C ILE A 75 12.21 10.60 -3.35
N PHE A 76 11.13 10.44 -2.61
CA PHE A 76 10.11 11.49 -2.45
C PHE A 76 10.40 12.45 -1.29
N ARG A 77 11.51 12.25 -0.57
CA ARG A 77 12.02 13.19 0.43
C ARG A 77 10.99 13.47 1.54
N VAL A 78 10.14 12.49 1.85
CA VAL A 78 9.14 12.57 2.93
C VAL A 78 9.82 12.26 4.26
N ALA A 79 9.53 13.04 5.31
CA ALA A 79 10.09 12.78 6.63
C ALA A 79 9.71 11.36 7.13
N VAL A 80 10.67 10.69 7.78
CA VAL A 80 10.63 9.27 8.18
C VAL A 80 9.29 8.84 8.77
N PHE A 81 8.77 9.59 9.75
CA PHE A 81 7.50 9.28 10.40
C PHE A 81 6.32 9.23 9.39
N TYR A 82 6.22 10.24 8.54
CA TYR A 82 5.15 10.33 7.54
C TYR A 82 5.33 9.34 6.40
N ALA A 83 6.57 9.05 5.99
CA ALA A 83 6.85 8.04 4.99
C ALA A 83 6.32 6.66 5.43
N GLY A 84 6.52 6.29 6.70
CA GLY A 84 5.99 5.04 7.26
C GLY A 84 4.47 5.01 7.27
N LEU A 85 3.87 6.10 7.74
CA LEU A 85 2.42 6.24 7.81
C LEU A 85 1.78 6.16 6.41
N MET A 86 2.35 6.85 5.41
CA MET A 86 1.89 6.82 4.02
C MET A 86 2.04 5.45 3.37
N ALA A 87 3.17 4.77 3.61
CA ALA A 87 3.43 3.44 3.08
C ALA A 87 2.41 2.43 3.62
N ILE A 88 2.25 2.36 4.94
CA ILE A 88 1.34 1.39 5.58
C ILE A 88 -0.12 1.66 5.21
N ASN A 89 -0.57 2.92 5.18
CA ASN A 89 -1.95 3.23 4.77
C ASN A 89 -2.22 2.84 3.32
N GLY A 90 -1.30 3.12 2.40
CA GLY A 90 -1.47 2.71 1.01
C GLY A 90 -1.44 1.21 0.82
N TYR A 91 -0.53 0.51 1.50
CA TYR A 91 -0.48 -0.96 1.45
C TYR A 91 -1.74 -1.58 1.98
N LEU A 92 -2.18 -1.19 3.18
CA LEU A 92 -3.38 -1.75 3.75
C LEU A 92 -4.59 -1.45 2.86
N GLY A 93 -4.69 -0.23 2.30
CA GLY A 93 -5.75 0.14 1.36
C GLY A 93 -5.74 -0.73 0.10
N TYR A 94 -4.56 -0.93 -0.50
CA TYR A 94 -4.38 -1.81 -1.66
C TYR A 94 -4.68 -3.28 -1.33
N LEU A 95 -4.30 -3.73 -0.14
CA LEU A 95 -4.50 -5.09 0.34
C LEU A 95 -5.99 -5.39 0.60
N LEU A 96 -6.78 -4.41 1.05
CA LEU A 96 -8.25 -4.53 1.07
C LEU A 96 -8.84 -4.67 -0.33
N ILE A 97 -8.36 -3.88 -1.30
CA ILE A 97 -8.82 -3.98 -2.68
C ILE A 97 -8.53 -5.38 -3.24
N ASN A 98 -7.30 -5.87 -3.03
CA ASN A 98 -6.92 -7.24 -3.42
C ASN A 98 -7.83 -8.28 -2.77
N MET A 99 -8.15 -8.16 -1.48
CA MET A 99 -9.05 -9.09 -0.82
C MET A 99 -10.45 -9.08 -1.41
N ILE A 100 -11.00 -7.91 -1.73
CA ILE A 100 -12.32 -7.81 -2.35
C ILE A 100 -12.30 -8.52 -3.71
N VAL A 101 -11.29 -8.24 -4.53
CA VAL A 101 -11.12 -8.90 -5.83
C VAL A 101 -10.98 -10.42 -5.66
N TYR A 102 -10.10 -10.88 -4.77
CA TYR A 102 -9.87 -12.31 -4.56
C TYR A 102 -11.09 -13.03 -4.01
N SER A 103 -11.87 -12.37 -3.14
CA SER A 103 -13.13 -12.91 -2.62
C SER A 103 -14.17 -13.07 -3.73
N ILE A 104 -14.25 -12.12 -4.67
CA ILE A 104 -15.12 -12.21 -5.84
C ILE A 104 -14.72 -13.43 -6.70
N TYR A 105 -13.43 -13.61 -6.99
CA TYR A 105 -12.95 -14.78 -7.73
C TYR A 105 -13.27 -16.11 -7.03
N ARG A 106 -13.14 -16.15 -5.69
CA ARG A 106 -13.49 -17.33 -4.87
C ARG A 106 -14.98 -17.66 -4.96
N LEU A 107 -15.87 -16.66 -5.00
CA LEU A 107 -17.32 -16.87 -5.19
C LEU A 107 -17.64 -17.54 -6.53
N PHE A 108 -16.86 -17.26 -7.58
CA PHE A 108 -16.97 -17.91 -8.89
C PHE A 108 -16.21 -19.25 -8.98
N GLY A 109 -15.60 -19.72 -7.89
CA GLY A 109 -14.83 -20.98 -7.86
C GLY A 109 -13.51 -20.92 -8.63
N ILE A 110 -12.99 -19.73 -8.95
CA ILE A 110 -11.75 -19.57 -9.70
C ILE A 110 -10.57 -19.51 -8.71
N MET A 111 -9.68 -20.49 -8.79
CA MET A 111 -8.48 -20.53 -7.95
C MET A 111 -7.39 -19.62 -8.53
N LEU A 112 -6.94 -18.64 -7.75
CA LEU A 112 -5.87 -17.71 -8.11
C LEU A 112 -4.51 -18.30 -7.71
N LEU A 113 -3.87 -19.01 -8.64
CA LEU A 113 -2.53 -19.56 -8.44
C LEU A 113 -1.46 -18.60 -8.96
N PRO A 114 -0.32 -18.42 -8.26
CA PRO A 114 0.79 -17.61 -8.74
C PRO A 114 1.23 -18.04 -10.16
N GLY A 115 1.50 -17.07 -11.04
CA GLY A 115 1.94 -17.34 -12.41
C GLY A 115 0.84 -17.80 -13.37
N THR A 116 -0.42 -17.89 -12.94
CA THR A 116 -1.54 -18.26 -13.83
C THR A 116 -2.25 -17.04 -14.41
N PRO A 117 -2.84 -17.13 -15.62
CA PRO A 117 -3.57 -16.01 -16.23
C PRO A 117 -4.65 -15.37 -15.33
N PRO A 118 -5.46 -16.13 -14.56
CA PRO A 118 -6.44 -15.56 -13.63
C PRO A 118 -5.82 -14.62 -12.58
N MET A 119 -4.62 -14.93 -12.07
CA MET A 119 -3.91 -14.09 -11.11
C MET A 119 -3.54 -12.73 -11.72
N TYR A 120 -3.01 -12.72 -12.95
CA TYR A 120 -2.66 -11.47 -13.64
C TYR A 120 -3.88 -10.61 -13.95
N ILE A 121 -5.00 -11.24 -14.29
CA ILE A 121 -6.25 -10.52 -14.52
C ILE A 121 -6.75 -9.92 -13.19
N ALA A 122 -6.69 -10.68 -12.08
CA ALA A 122 -7.05 -10.18 -10.76
C ALA A 122 -6.16 -8.99 -10.34
N GLN A 123 -4.84 -9.07 -10.56
CA GLN A 123 -3.89 -7.97 -10.32
C GLN A 123 -4.23 -6.72 -11.13
N LEU A 124 -4.54 -6.89 -12.42
CA LEU A 124 -4.98 -5.77 -13.27
C LEU A 124 -6.26 -5.12 -12.73
N ILE A 125 -7.26 -5.92 -12.36
CA ILE A 125 -8.52 -5.42 -11.80
C ILE A 125 -8.25 -4.66 -10.49
N SER A 126 -7.42 -5.19 -9.61
CA SER A 126 -7.01 -4.52 -8.37
C SER A 126 -6.31 -3.20 -8.62
N ALA A 127 -5.38 -3.15 -9.58
CA ALA A 127 -4.66 -1.93 -9.94
C ALA A 127 -5.62 -0.86 -10.48
N PHE A 128 -6.53 -1.22 -11.38
CA PHE A 128 -7.54 -0.28 -11.89
C PHE A 128 -8.53 0.15 -10.81
N ALA A 129 -8.96 -0.74 -9.92
CA ALA A 129 -9.81 -0.41 -8.79
C ALA A 129 -9.12 0.58 -7.83
N ALA A 130 -7.84 0.37 -7.54
CA ALA A 130 -7.04 1.28 -6.72
C ALA A 130 -6.87 2.65 -7.38
N LEU A 131 -6.61 2.71 -8.69
CA LEU A 131 -6.55 3.98 -9.43
C LEU A 131 -7.90 4.68 -9.47
N PHE A 132 -9.01 3.94 -9.61
CA PHE A 132 -10.36 4.49 -9.58
C PHE A 132 -10.69 5.07 -8.20
N ILE A 133 -10.37 4.34 -7.12
CA ILE A 133 -10.53 4.83 -5.74
C ILE A 133 -9.68 6.08 -5.51
N ALA A 134 -8.41 6.07 -5.93
CA ALA A 134 -7.55 7.24 -5.86
C ALA A 134 -8.16 8.43 -6.62
N TRP A 135 -8.71 8.22 -7.82
CA TRP A 135 -9.39 9.27 -8.57
C TRP A 135 -10.63 9.81 -7.84
N LEU A 136 -11.43 8.95 -7.19
CA LEU A 136 -12.58 9.40 -6.37
C LEU A 136 -12.11 10.25 -5.19
N ILE A 137 -11.10 9.79 -4.45
CA ILE A 137 -10.49 10.51 -3.32
C ILE A 137 -10.00 11.90 -3.78
N HIS A 138 -9.34 11.97 -4.94
CA HIS A 138 -8.90 13.23 -5.52
C HIS A 138 -10.06 14.14 -5.93
N LYS A 139 -11.08 13.58 -6.60
CA LYS A 139 -12.25 14.33 -7.11
C LYS A 139 -13.07 14.93 -5.98
N TYR A 140 -13.31 14.16 -4.91
CA TYR A 140 -14.05 14.64 -3.74
C TYR A 140 -13.17 15.42 -2.76
N ARG A 141 -11.86 15.53 -3.01
CA ARG A 141 -10.88 16.18 -2.14
C ARG A 141 -10.89 15.64 -0.70
N VAL A 142 -11.28 14.37 -0.54
CA VAL A 142 -11.33 13.68 0.76
C VAL A 142 -9.94 13.10 0.99
N GLY A 143 -9.13 13.74 1.82
CA GLY A 143 -7.77 13.30 2.11
C GLY A 143 -7.12 14.24 3.12
N PHE A 144 -6.00 13.81 3.70
CA PHE A 144 -5.39 14.49 4.83
C PHE A 144 -4.30 15.46 4.38
N THR A 145 -4.22 16.64 5.00
CA THR A 145 -3.25 17.68 4.65
C THR A 145 -2.12 17.83 5.68
N PHE A 146 -2.25 17.22 6.85
CA PHE A 146 -1.26 17.32 7.93
C PHE A 146 0.15 16.79 7.57
N VAL A 147 0.34 16.14 6.41
CA VAL A 147 1.64 15.64 5.99
C VAL A 147 2.49 16.80 5.42
N PRO A 148 3.55 17.23 6.14
CA PRO A 148 4.39 18.32 5.68
C PRO A 148 5.12 17.92 4.41
N HIS A 149 5.21 18.86 3.47
CA HIS A 149 5.82 18.66 2.16
C HIS A 149 7.36 18.81 2.19
N GLY A 150 7.96 18.96 3.37
CA GLY A 150 9.39 19.21 3.56
C GLY A 150 10.14 18.01 4.17
N GLU A 151 11.42 17.89 3.81
CA GLU A 151 12.35 16.85 4.28
C GLU A 151 12.57 16.83 5.80
N ARG A 152 12.39 17.99 6.45
CA ARG A 152 12.67 18.18 7.87
C ARG A 152 11.40 18.56 8.61
N ALA A 153 10.58 17.55 8.91
CA ALA A 153 9.55 17.69 9.91
C ALA A 153 10.09 17.22 11.26
N ASN A 154 10.28 18.13 12.21
CA ASN A 154 10.57 17.76 13.60
C ASN A 154 9.28 17.23 14.24
N VAL A 155 9.02 15.94 14.06
CA VAL A 155 7.87 15.27 14.68
C VAL A 155 8.20 14.99 16.14
N LYS A 156 7.58 15.72 17.07
CA LYS A 156 7.58 15.34 18.48
C LYS A 156 6.75 14.07 18.64
N LEU A 157 7.39 12.98 19.08
CA LEU A 157 6.78 11.67 19.32
C LEU A 157 5.98 11.65 20.63
N THR A 158 5.08 12.61 20.82
CA THR A 158 4.25 12.73 22.02
C THR A 158 2.77 12.67 21.64
N GLY A 159 1.95 12.09 22.52
CA GLY A 159 0.49 12.05 22.37
C GLY A 159 0.01 11.29 21.12
N ILE A 160 -0.61 12.01 20.17
CA ILE A 160 -1.26 11.45 18.97
C ILE A 160 -0.23 10.84 18.02
N ASN A 161 0.96 11.44 17.86
CA ASN A 161 2.01 10.92 16.98
C ASN A 161 2.54 9.56 17.45
N LEU A 162 2.64 9.33 18.77
CA LEU A 162 3.04 8.04 19.32
C LEU A 162 2.00 6.95 19.02
N ARG A 163 0.71 7.27 19.16
CA ARG A 163 -0.39 6.34 18.83
C ARG A 163 -0.38 5.99 17.34
N LEU A 164 -0.20 6.97 16.47
CA LEU A 164 -0.05 6.75 15.03
C LEU A 164 1.14 5.84 14.71
N LEU A 165 2.29 6.03 15.37
CA LEU A 165 3.45 5.15 15.22
C LEU A 165 3.10 3.71 15.61
N LEU A 166 2.49 3.51 16.78
CA LEU A 166 2.10 2.18 17.25
C LEU A 166 1.14 1.49 16.28
N PHE A 167 0.11 2.19 15.79
CA PHE A 167 -0.81 1.60 14.81
C PHE A 167 -0.17 1.37 13.45
N THR A 168 0.85 2.15 13.07
CA THR A 168 1.64 1.90 11.86
C THR A 168 2.43 0.59 11.99
N ILE A 169 3.01 0.32 13.17
CA ILE A 169 3.67 -0.97 13.46
C ILE A 169 2.67 -2.13 13.44
N ILE A 170 1.50 -1.97 14.04
CA ILE A 170 0.45 -2.99 14.02
C ILE A 170 0.00 -3.26 12.57
N GLY A 171 -0.18 -2.21 11.76
CA GLY A 171 -0.47 -2.33 10.34
C GLY A 171 0.62 -3.05 9.55
N TYR A 172 1.89 -2.84 9.90
CA TYR A 172 2.99 -3.59 9.30
C TYR A 172 2.94 -5.09 9.64
N ILE A 173 2.64 -5.43 10.89
CA ILE A 173 2.46 -6.82 11.32
C ILE A 173 1.28 -7.46 10.58
N ALA A 174 0.17 -6.72 10.41
CA ALA A 174 -0.99 -7.14 9.63
C ALA A 174 -0.62 -7.53 8.19
N ILE A 175 0.11 -6.65 7.50
CA ILE A 175 0.55 -6.88 6.12
C ILE A 175 1.49 -8.09 6.05
N SER A 176 2.46 -8.17 6.96
CA SER A 176 3.43 -9.27 6.98
C SER A 176 2.77 -10.63 7.22
N GLY A 177 1.70 -10.67 8.01
CA GLY A 177 0.89 -11.87 8.27
C GLY A 177 -0.01 -12.30 7.10
N PHE A 178 -0.11 -11.51 6.03
CA PHE A 178 -1.03 -11.76 4.91
C PHE A 178 -0.81 -13.15 4.29
N ASN A 179 0.43 -13.48 3.93
CA ASN A 179 0.72 -14.75 3.25
C ASN A 179 0.38 -15.96 4.14
N TYR A 180 0.76 -15.92 5.41
CA TYR A 180 0.49 -17.00 6.38
C TYR A 180 -1.00 -17.22 6.62
N LEU A 181 -1.75 -16.13 6.86
CA LEU A 181 -3.18 -16.21 7.17
C LEU A 181 -4.03 -16.53 5.93
N TYR A 182 -3.62 -16.07 4.74
CA TYR A 182 -4.30 -16.39 3.49
C TYR A 182 -4.12 -17.86 3.10
N LEU A 183 -2.90 -18.40 3.21
CA LEU A 183 -2.62 -19.81 2.92
C LEU A 183 -3.23 -20.76 3.97
N GLY A 184 -3.38 -20.31 5.21
CA GLY A 184 -4.04 -21.07 6.28
C GLY A 184 -5.58 -21.05 6.23
N ASP A 185 -6.20 -20.53 5.17
CA ASP A 185 -7.66 -20.37 5.01
C ASP A 185 -8.34 -19.45 6.04
N TYR A 186 -7.56 -18.72 6.87
CA TYR A 186 -8.04 -17.74 7.85
C TYR A 186 -8.40 -16.38 7.22
N THR A 187 -8.96 -16.42 6.01
CA THR A 187 -9.34 -15.24 5.22
C THR A 187 -10.24 -14.26 5.97
N VAL A 188 -11.20 -14.76 6.77
CA VAL A 188 -12.09 -13.92 7.59
C VAL A 188 -11.31 -13.15 8.66
N VAL A 189 -10.37 -13.80 9.36
CA VAL A 189 -9.53 -13.17 10.39
C VAL A 189 -8.67 -12.09 9.77
N LEU A 190 -8.09 -12.36 8.61
CA LEU A 190 -7.27 -11.42 7.85
C LEU A 190 -8.07 -10.20 7.42
N VAL A 191 -9.31 -10.37 6.93
CA VAL A 191 -10.21 -9.26 6.56
C VAL A 191 -10.53 -8.40 7.78
N LEU A 192 -10.91 -9.01 8.91
CA LEU A 192 -11.22 -8.27 10.15
C LEU A 192 -10.00 -7.51 10.68
N LEU A 193 -8.82 -8.14 10.64
CA LEU A 193 -7.58 -7.53 11.11
C LEU A 193 -7.18 -6.36 10.21
N THR A 194 -7.25 -6.51 8.89
CA THR A 194 -6.88 -5.44 7.94
C THR A 194 -7.87 -4.28 7.97
N THR A 195 -9.17 -4.57 7.92
CA THR A 195 -10.22 -3.54 8.00
C THR A 195 -10.20 -2.82 9.35
N GLY A 196 -10.03 -3.55 10.45
CA GLY A 196 -9.94 -2.98 11.79
C GLY A 196 -8.70 -2.10 11.96
N THR A 197 -7.53 -2.56 11.52
CA THR A 197 -6.29 -1.76 11.60
C THR A 197 -6.36 -0.51 10.74
N LEU A 198 -6.90 -0.61 9.52
CA LEU A 198 -7.16 0.57 8.69
C LEU A 198 -8.16 1.53 9.31
N GLY A 199 -9.30 1.03 9.81
CA GLY A 199 -10.32 1.88 10.43
C GLY A 199 -9.75 2.65 11.63
N ILE A 200 -8.97 1.98 12.47
CA ILE A 200 -8.31 2.62 13.61
C ILE A 200 -7.25 3.62 13.14
N LEU A 201 -6.43 3.28 12.14
CA LEU A 201 -5.45 4.20 11.57
C LEU A 201 -6.13 5.45 11.00
N GLN A 202 -7.17 5.27 10.19
CA GLN A 202 -7.92 6.38 9.59
C GLN A 202 -8.59 7.25 10.66
N TYR A 203 -9.10 6.66 11.73
CA TYR A 203 -9.65 7.41 12.87
C TYR A 203 -8.58 8.29 13.55
N TRP A 204 -7.38 7.78 13.80
CA TRP A 204 -6.31 8.57 14.41
C TRP A 204 -5.72 9.62 13.47
N VAL A 205 -5.64 9.29 12.18
CA VAL A 205 -5.22 10.20 11.11
C VAL A 205 -6.20 11.36 11.00
N PHE A 206 -7.51 11.08 11.03
CA PHE A 206 -8.56 12.10 11.08
C PHE A 206 -8.47 12.95 12.34
N ARG A 207 -8.33 12.32 13.51
CA ARG A 207 -8.19 13.06 14.78
C ARG A 207 -6.94 13.98 14.80
N LYS A 208 -5.87 13.57 14.12
CA LYS A 208 -4.67 14.40 14.00
C LYS A 208 -4.92 15.65 13.15
N GLU A 209 -5.64 15.53 12.03
CA GLU A 209 -5.98 16.68 11.19
C GLU A 209 -6.72 17.75 12.01
N TYR A 210 -7.73 17.36 12.81
CA TYR A 210 -8.46 18.31 13.66
C TYR A 210 -7.62 18.91 14.79
N SER A 211 -6.66 18.18 15.33
CA SER A 211 -5.80 18.71 16.40
C SER A 211 -4.71 19.66 15.91
N ASP A 212 -4.38 19.63 14.62
CA ASP A 212 -3.43 20.56 14.01
C ASP A 212 -4.13 21.83 13.48
N ASP A 213 -5.47 21.84 13.39
CA ASP A 213 -6.31 22.99 12.99
C ASP A 213 -6.76 23.90 14.16
N ASP A 214 -6.65 23.43 15.42
CA ASP A 214 -6.92 24.19 16.67
C ASP A 214 -5.64 24.82 17.27
#